data_AF-A0A2E1EJ29-F1
#
_entry.id   AF-A0A2E1EJ29-F1
#
_cell.length_a   1.000
_cell.length_b   1.000
_cell.length_c   1.000
_cell.angle_alpha   90.00
_cell.angle_beta   90.00
_cell.angle_gamma   90.00
#
_symmetry.space_group_name_H-M   'P 1'
#
loop_
_entity.id
_entity.type
_entity.pdbx_description
1 polymer ?
#
loop_
_entity_poly.entity_id
_entity_poly.type
_entity_poly.pdbx_seq_one_letter_code
_entity_poly.pdbx_strand_id
1 'polypeptide(L)'
;MASSAQLRDIILDKINSAESILSGASDGEDFKRANEYMHVAMQGMKDGFAAMSVIDGLLDNSSRLNAQDRDLCWQKWKSAKDSIGLRREYIQNLNAGIADRFVSRVWDRVESDNPYDGLEALKYAQREIKKLYLHKDKRNQVRESLDRVHERISTRIALRKNEIRKRQFEFLERLLAARERKVGALLHVMENVENNRMRRATAWSDDYRRRFDSWIEEGLSRVRDLQQSIADIDQKISEVEGKLKS
;
A
#
# COMPACT_ATOMS: atom_id res chain seq x y z
N MET A 1 15.24 11.34 60.20
CA MET A 1 15.05 12.56 59.39
C MET A 1 16.03 12.52 58.24
N ALA A 2 15.58 12.63 57.00
CA ALA A 2 16.49 12.76 55.87
C ALA A 2 17.11 14.17 55.88
N SER A 3 18.42 14.26 55.70
CA SER A 3 19.11 15.54 55.58
C SER A 3 18.76 16.21 54.25
N SER A 4 18.89 17.54 54.18
CA SER A 4 18.71 18.31 52.94
C SER A 4 19.59 17.76 51.80
N ALA A 5 20.80 17.28 52.12
CA ALA A 5 21.70 16.64 51.16
C ALA A 5 21.13 15.32 50.60
N GLN A 6 20.56 14.46 51.43
CA GLN A 6 19.92 13.22 50.98
C GLN A 6 18.71 13.50 50.07
N LEU A 7 17.91 14.52 50.40
CA LEU A 7 16.77 14.93 49.56
C LEU A 7 17.20 15.47 48.20
N ARG A 8 18.27 16.28 48.20
CA ARG A 8 18.89 16.79 46.98
C ARG A 8 19.33 15.64 46.08
N ASP A 9 20.04 14.66 46.65
CA ASP A 9 20.61 13.57 45.86
C ASP A 9 19.53 12.72 45.19
N ILE A 10 18.39 12.48 45.85
CA ILE A 10 17.24 11.77 45.24
C ILE A 10 16.61 12.60 44.10
N ILE A 11 16.42 13.91 44.31
CA ILE A 11 15.85 14.79 43.27
C ILE A 11 16.78 14.86 42.06
N LEU A 12 18.08 15.01 42.30
CA LEU A 12 19.10 14.98 41.25
C LEU A 12 19.13 13.64 40.51
N ASP A 13 18.98 12.52 41.21
CA ASP A 13 18.90 11.20 40.58
C ASP A 13 17.70 11.08 39.62
N LYS A 14 16.52 11.61 39.99
CA LYS A 14 15.36 11.68 39.09
C LYS A 14 15.61 12.57 37.88
N ILE A 15 16.27 13.71 38.07
CA ILE A 15 16.62 14.61 36.95
C ILE A 15 17.63 13.93 36.02
N ASN A 16 18.66 13.29 36.57
CA ASN A 16 19.68 12.56 35.80
C ASN A 16 19.07 11.36 35.05
N SER A 17 18.11 10.66 35.67
CA SER A 17 17.35 9.58 35.03
C SER A 17 16.57 10.11 33.82
N ALA A 18 15.92 11.26 33.96
CA ALA A 18 15.25 11.93 32.83
C ALA A 18 16.24 12.30 31.72
N GLU A 19 17.39 12.91 32.06
CA GLU A 19 18.45 13.24 31.10
C GLU A 19 18.97 11.99 30.36
N SER A 20 19.17 10.88 31.08
CA SER A 20 19.59 9.61 30.48
C SER A 20 18.57 9.08 29.47
N ILE A 21 17.27 9.09 29.82
CA ILE A 21 16.20 8.68 28.90
C ILE A 21 16.18 9.58 27.66
N LEU A 22 16.34 10.89 27.82
CA LEU A 22 16.35 11.85 26.72
C LEU A 22 17.53 11.67 25.78
N SER A 23 18.70 11.32 26.31
CA SER A 23 19.89 11.05 25.50
C SER A 23 19.66 9.90 24.52
N GLY A 24 18.92 8.87 24.95
CA GLY A 24 18.55 7.71 24.14
C GLY A 24 17.21 7.81 23.42
N ALA A 25 16.45 8.90 23.60
CA ALA A 25 15.09 9.01 23.11
C ALA A 25 15.00 8.85 21.59
N SER A 26 13.97 8.13 21.15
CA SER A 26 13.68 7.84 19.74
C SER A 26 12.21 8.05 19.37
N ASP A 27 11.31 7.98 20.36
CA ASP A 27 9.86 8.11 20.16
C ASP A 27 9.18 9.01 21.20
N GLY A 28 7.86 9.15 21.06
CA GLY A 28 7.04 9.96 21.96
C GLY A 28 6.89 9.39 23.37
N GLU A 29 7.08 8.08 23.55
CA GLU A 29 6.95 7.40 24.83
C GLU A 29 8.16 7.69 25.72
N ASP A 30 9.36 7.74 25.14
CA ASP A 30 10.59 8.18 25.81
C ASP A 30 10.43 9.60 26.39
N PHE A 31 9.87 10.52 25.60
CA PHE A 31 9.60 11.89 26.07
C PHE A 31 8.54 11.94 27.17
N LYS A 32 7.55 11.06 27.14
CA LYS A 32 6.52 10.97 28.19
C LYS A 32 7.15 10.50 29.50
N ARG A 33 7.93 9.41 29.45
CA ARG A 33 8.68 8.88 30.60
C ARG A 33 9.63 9.90 31.19
N ALA A 34 10.44 10.56 30.36
CA ALA A 34 11.34 11.62 30.83
C ALA A 34 10.58 12.76 31.53
N ASN A 35 9.42 13.18 31.01
CA ASN A 35 8.59 14.19 31.65
C ASN A 35 7.98 13.72 32.98
N GLU A 36 7.66 12.43 33.14
CA GLU A 36 7.18 11.87 34.41
C GLU A 36 8.27 11.99 35.50
N TYR A 37 9.51 11.60 35.20
CA TYR A 37 10.64 11.78 36.11
C TYR A 37 10.88 13.26 36.46
N MET A 38 10.80 14.15 35.47
CA MET A 38 10.92 15.59 35.68
C MET A 38 9.76 16.17 36.51
N HIS A 39 8.56 15.60 36.40
CA HIS A 39 7.42 16.01 37.19
C HIS A 39 7.56 15.58 38.66
N VAL A 40 8.03 14.36 38.90
CA VAL A 40 8.33 13.83 40.24
C VAL A 40 9.43 14.66 40.90
N ALA A 41 10.51 14.99 40.17
CA ALA A 41 11.56 15.87 40.68
C ALA A 41 11.01 17.26 41.06
N MET A 42 10.14 17.84 40.24
CA MET A 42 9.49 19.12 40.53
C MET A 42 8.60 19.06 41.77
N GLN A 43 7.80 18.01 41.94
CA GLN A 43 6.97 17.82 43.12
C GLN A 43 7.82 17.70 44.39
N GLY A 44 8.92 16.93 44.32
CA GLY A 44 9.89 16.81 45.41
C GLY A 44 10.50 18.15 45.83
N MET A 45 10.79 19.03 44.87
CA MET A 45 11.31 20.38 45.15
C MET A 45 10.27 21.35 45.73
N LYS A 46 8.97 21.18 45.42
CA LYS A 46 7.90 22.11 45.84
C LYS A 46 7.29 21.74 47.18
N ASP A 47 6.87 20.48 47.32
CA ASP A 47 5.99 20.05 48.41
C ASP A 47 6.74 19.20 49.45
N GLY A 48 8.02 18.90 49.20
CA GLY A 48 8.76 17.88 49.96
C GLY A 48 8.29 16.46 49.61
N PHE A 49 8.84 15.45 50.28
CA PHE A 49 8.56 14.05 49.94
C PHE A 49 7.18 13.53 50.37
N ALA A 50 6.36 14.33 51.05
CA ALA A 50 4.98 13.95 51.39
C ALA A 50 4.13 13.63 50.14
N ALA A 51 4.42 14.28 49.01
CA ALA A 51 3.78 14.03 47.72
C ALA A 51 4.43 12.88 46.91
N MET A 52 5.62 12.41 47.29
CA MET A 52 6.37 11.31 46.64
C MET A 52 6.10 9.93 47.30
N SER A 53 5.28 9.90 48.35
CA SER A 53 5.07 8.78 49.30
C SER A 53 4.43 7.51 48.73
N VAL A 54 4.29 7.37 47.40
CA VAL A 54 3.86 6.12 46.78
C VAL A 54 5.03 5.18 46.48
N ILE A 55 6.28 5.67 46.43
CA ILE A 55 7.41 4.87 45.90
C ILE A 55 8.44 4.42 46.95
N ASP A 56 8.58 5.06 48.11
CA ASP A 56 9.55 4.59 49.11
C ASP A 56 9.12 4.97 50.53
N GLY A 57 8.83 3.96 51.36
CA GLY A 57 8.41 4.09 52.76
C GLY A 57 9.51 4.55 53.73
N LEU A 58 10.47 5.34 53.23
CA LEU A 58 11.74 5.64 53.90
C LEU A 58 11.86 7.09 54.39
N LEU A 59 10.88 7.96 54.12
CA LEU A 59 11.00 9.40 54.34
C LEU A 59 9.84 9.98 55.16
N ASP A 60 10.21 10.66 56.25
CA ASP A 60 9.30 11.35 57.16
C ASP A 60 8.81 12.67 56.54
N ASN A 61 7.49 12.91 56.62
CA ASN A 61 6.69 13.86 55.82
C ASN A 61 7.03 15.36 56.00
N SER A 62 8.01 15.70 56.82
CA SER A 62 8.34 17.08 57.23
C SER A 62 9.68 17.60 56.69
N SER A 63 10.47 16.76 56.02
CA SER A 63 11.83 17.10 55.59
C SER A 63 11.79 17.96 54.31
N ARG A 64 12.31 19.20 54.37
CA ARG A 64 12.38 20.15 53.23
C ARG A 64 13.83 20.47 52.86
N LEU A 65 14.05 20.77 51.58
CA LEU A 65 15.33 21.31 51.09
C LEU A 65 15.62 22.68 51.70
N ASN A 66 16.88 22.92 52.04
CA ASN A 66 17.36 24.28 52.30
C ASN A 66 17.39 25.11 51.01
N ALA A 67 17.58 26.43 51.13
CA ALA A 67 17.54 27.34 49.98
C ALA A 67 18.64 27.05 48.94
N GLN A 68 19.84 26.67 49.36
CA GLN A 68 20.97 26.39 48.46
C GLN A 68 20.76 25.11 47.65
N ASP A 69 20.36 24.01 48.31
CA ASP A 69 20.09 22.73 47.65
C ASP A 69 18.86 22.83 46.72
N ARG A 70 17.86 23.63 47.10
CA ARG A 70 16.70 23.91 46.26
C ARG A 70 17.06 24.68 44.99
N ASP A 71 17.91 25.70 45.09
CA ASP A 71 18.36 26.45 43.91
C ASP A 71 19.20 25.57 42.97
N LEU A 72 20.07 24.72 43.53
CA LEU A 72 20.85 23.77 42.74
C LEU A 72 19.97 22.77 41.99
N CYS A 73 18.99 22.16 42.67
CA CYS A 73 18.03 21.26 42.01
C CYS A 73 17.20 21.99 40.95
N TRP A 74 16.81 23.25 41.22
CA TRP A 74 16.05 24.07 40.29
C TRP A 74 16.84 24.39 39.02
N GLN A 75 18.10 24.81 39.15
CA GLN A 75 18.96 25.09 38.00
C GLN A 75 19.17 23.84 37.14
N LYS A 76 19.42 22.69 37.79
CA LYS A 76 19.60 21.41 37.09
C LYS A 76 18.31 20.97 36.39
N TRP A 77 17.15 21.09 37.07
CA TRP A 77 15.85 20.81 36.47
C TRP A 77 15.54 21.71 35.27
N LYS A 78 15.86 23.01 35.37
CA LYS A 78 15.66 23.95 34.26
C LYS A 78 16.50 23.56 33.05
N SER A 79 17.79 23.26 33.27
CA SER A 79 18.69 22.79 32.22
C SER A 79 18.21 21.49 31.56
N ALA A 80 17.80 20.50 32.36
CA ALA A 80 17.24 19.25 31.84
C ALA A 80 15.95 19.50 31.05
N LYS A 81 15.08 20.42 31.49
CA LYS A 81 13.84 20.76 30.79
C LYS A 81 14.10 21.45 29.45
N ASP A 82 15.06 22.36 29.39
CA ASP A 82 15.46 22.99 28.14
C ASP A 82 16.03 21.95 27.16
N SER A 83 16.80 20.98 27.67
CA SER A 83 17.31 19.86 26.86
C SER A 83 16.20 18.98 26.27
N ILE A 84 15.07 18.78 26.98
CA ILE A 84 13.88 18.08 26.45
C ILE A 84 13.37 18.77 25.20
N GLY A 85 13.21 20.10 25.26
CA GLY A 85 12.71 20.90 24.14
C GLY A 85 13.59 20.73 22.91
N LEU A 86 14.90 20.94 23.07
CA LEU A 86 15.89 20.81 22.00
C LEU A 86 15.94 19.39 21.42
N ARG A 87 15.92 18.36 22.28
CA ARG A 87 15.95 16.96 21.84
C ARG A 87 14.70 16.57 21.07
N ARG A 88 13.54 17.05 21.53
CA ARG A 88 12.25 16.83 20.87
C ARG A 88 12.26 17.42 19.46
N GLU A 89 12.67 18.67 19.33
CA GLU A 89 12.78 19.35 18.04
C GLU A 89 13.77 18.64 17.11
N TYR A 90 14.94 18.26 17.64
CA TYR A 90 15.95 17.51 16.88
C TYR A 90 15.39 16.20 16.29
N ILE A 91 14.72 15.38 17.10
CA ILE A 91 14.13 14.11 16.63
C ILE A 91 13.02 14.36 15.62
N GLN A 92 12.16 15.35 15.87
CA GLN A 92 11.07 15.68 14.95
C GLN A 92 11.61 16.14 13.57
N ASN A 93 12.69 16.93 13.55
CA ASN A 93 13.35 17.37 12.33
C ASN A 93 14.05 16.21 11.60
N LEU A 94 14.74 15.33 12.33
CA LEU A 94 15.36 14.14 11.76
C LEU A 94 14.33 13.20 11.14
N ASN A 95 13.22 12.96 11.86
CA ASN A 95 12.11 12.15 11.38
C ASN A 95 11.37 12.80 10.21
N ALA A 96 11.28 14.12 10.15
CA ALA A 96 10.72 14.83 9.01
C ALA A 96 11.49 14.52 7.72
N GLY A 97 12.84 14.55 7.79
CA GLY A 97 13.68 14.16 6.66
C GLY A 97 13.54 12.68 6.27
N ILE A 98 13.35 11.78 7.24
CA ILE A 98 13.05 10.36 6.95
C ILE A 98 11.69 10.23 6.24
N ALA A 99 10.66 10.93 6.72
CA ALA A 99 9.33 10.91 6.13
C ALA A 99 9.35 11.42 4.69
N ASP A 100 10.10 12.50 4.42
CA ASP A 100 10.27 13.03 3.07
C ASP A 100 10.92 12.01 2.13
N ARG A 101 11.96 11.30 2.58
CA ARG A 101 12.57 10.21 1.79
C ARG A 101 11.59 9.10 1.46
N PHE A 102 10.72 8.73 2.41
CA PHE A 102 9.67 7.75 2.12
C PHE A 102 8.71 8.27 1.06
N VAL A 103 8.21 9.51 1.19
CA VAL A 103 7.31 10.13 0.22
C VAL A 103 7.94 10.20 -1.17
N SER A 104 9.18 10.70 -1.28
CA SER A 104 9.92 10.77 -2.55
C SER A 104 10.06 9.39 -3.19
N ARG A 105 10.41 8.35 -2.41
CA ARG A 105 10.53 6.99 -2.93
C ARG A 105 9.19 6.48 -3.49
N VAL A 106 8.06 6.82 -2.88
CA VAL A 106 6.76 6.45 -3.46
C VAL A 106 6.55 7.17 -4.78
N TRP A 107 6.80 8.47 -4.86
CA TRP A 107 6.71 9.24 -6.10
C TRP A 107 7.56 8.64 -7.24
N ASP A 108 8.80 8.26 -6.96
CA ASP A 108 9.67 7.62 -7.96
C ASP A 108 9.07 6.30 -8.49
N ARG A 109 8.38 5.55 -7.63
CA ARG A 109 7.75 4.27 -7.96
C ARG A 109 6.40 4.42 -8.66
N VAL A 110 5.69 5.53 -8.44
CA VAL A 110 4.40 5.83 -9.10
C VAL A 110 4.57 5.95 -10.61
N GLU A 111 5.72 6.47 -11.05
CA GLU A 111 6.01 6.67 -12.46
C GLU A 111 6.52 5.41 -13.18
N SER A 112 6.76 4.32 -12.44
CA SER A 112 7.16 3.03 -13.02
C SER A 112 6.08 2.43 -13.94
N ASP A 113 6.52 1.54 -14.84
CA ASP A 113 5.63 0.87 -15.80
C ASP A 113 4.51 0.07 -15.12
N ASN A 114 4.76 -0.46 -13.92
CA ASN A 114 3.79 -1.22 -13.15
C ASN A 114 3.16 -0.36 -12.03
N PRO A 115 1.88 0.07 -12.14
CA PRO A 115 1.27 0.91 -11.12
C PRO A 115 1.06 0.19 -9.78
N TYR A 116 1.11 -1.15 -9.75
CA TYR A 116 1.02 -1.93 -8.52
C TYR A 116 2.28 -1.80 -7.65
N ASP A 117 3.45 -1.58 -8.24
CA ASP A 117 4.71 -1.36 -7.50
C ASP A 117 4.62 -0.06 -6.69
N GLY A 118 4.00 0.98 -7.27
CA GLY A 118 3.69 2.24 -6.57
C GLY A 118 2.75 2.02 -5.38
N LEU A 119 1.75 1.15 -5.51
CA LEU A 119 0.82 0.82 -4.43
C LEU A 119 1.52 0.10 -3.26
N GLU A 120 2.44 -0.82 -3.55
CA GLU A 120 3.23 -1.50 -2.53
C GLU A 120 4.16 -0.52 -1.80
N ALA A 121 4.85 0.34 -2.55
CA ALA A 121 5.68 1.40 -1.99
C ALA A 121 4.87 2.34 -1.07
N LEU A 122 3.65 2.71 -1.49
CA LEU A 122 2.74 3.53 -0.70
C LEU A 122 2.36 2.86 0.63
N LYS A 123 1.95 1.59 0.59
CA LYS A 123 1.59 0.83 1.80
C LYS A 123 2.77 0.70 2.77
N TYR A 124 3.96 0.48 2.24
CA TYR A 124 5.19 0.42 3.03
C TYR A 124 5.49 1.78 3.68
N ALA A 125 5.46 2.87 2.90
CA ALA A 125 5.69 4.22 3.41
C ALA A 125 4.69 4.61 4.51
N GLN A 126 3.39 4.35 4.32
CA GLN A 126 2.36 4.63 5.32
C GLN A 126 2.63 3.89 6.65
N ARG A 127 3.08 2.62 6.59
CA ARG A 127 3.42 1.84 7.77
C ARG A 127 4.61 2.42 8.53
N GLU A 128 5.68 2.78 7.82
CA GLU A 128 6.89 3.30 8.46
C GLU A 128 6.68 4.71 9.00
N ILE A 129 6.01 5.60 8.25
CA ILE A 129 5.70 6.97 8.69
C ILE A 129 4.81 6.98 9.94
N LYS A 130 3.91 6.00 10.10
CA LYS A 130 3.06 5.90 11.30
C LYS A 130 3.88 5.76 12.58
N LYS A 131 5.05 5.11 12.52
CA LYS A 131 5.96 4.91 13.66
C LYS A 131 6.78 6.14 14.02
N LEU A 132 6.95 7.09 13.08
CA LEU A 132 7.79 8.26 13.29
C LEU A 132 7.13 9.26 14.23
N TYR A 133 7.91 9.79 15.18
CA TYR A 133 7.52 10.92 16.01
C TYR A 133 7.70 12.23 15.22
N LEU A 134 6.59 12.81 14.76
CA LEU A 134 6.54 13.97 13.86
C LEU A 134 5.71 15.11 14.44
N HIS A 135 6.02 16.34 14.03
CA HIS A 135 5.11 17.48 14.21
C HIS A 135 3.77 17.23 13.52
N LYS A 136 2.69 17.78 14.10
CA LYS A 136 1.35 17.69 13.54
C LYS A 136 1.30 18.23 12.11
N ASP A 137 1.89 19.39 11.88
CA ASP A 137 1.88 20.04 10.56
C ASP A 137 2.64 19.21 9.53
N LYS A 138 3.82 18.69 9.89
CA LYS A 138 4.58 17.80 9.01
C LYS A 138 3.83 16.50 8.71
N ARG A 139 3.15 15.92 9.72
CA ARG A 139 2.32 14.73 9.53
C ARG A 139 1.17 14.99 8.55
N ASN A 140 0.53 16.16 8.63
CA ASN A 140 -0.50 16.56 7.68
C ASN A 140 0.06 16.74 6.27
N GLN A 141 1.19 17.45 6.11
CA GLN A 141 1.86 17.61 4.81
C GLN A 141 2.22 16.27 4.16
N VAL A 142 2.79 15.35 4.95
CA VAL A 142 3.13 14.00 4.48
C VAL A 142 1.87 13.24 4.06
N ARG A 143 0.80 13.32 4.86
CA ARG A 143 -0.48 12.67 4.54
C ARG A 143 -1.06 13.21 3.22
N GLU A 144 -1.15 14.52 3.06
CA GLU A 144 -1.62 15.16 1.83
C GLU A 144 -0.77 14.74 0.62
N SER A 145 0.55 14.62 0.77
CA SER A 145 1.39 14.10 -0.30
C SER A 145 1.11 12.64 -0.63
N LEU A 146 0.92 11.78 0.37
CA LEU A 146 0.62 10.36 0.15
C LEU A 146 -0.78 10.17 -0.46
N ASP A 147 -1.75 11.02 -0.09
CA ASP A 147 -3.10 11.00 -0.67
C ASP A 147 -3.06 11.38 -2.16
N ARG A 148 -2.32 12.44 -2.53
CA ARG A 148 -2.09 12.79 -3.95
C ARG A 148 -1.44 11.66 -4.74
N VAL A 149 -0.46 11.00 -4.15
CA VAL A 149 0.21 9.84 -4.75
C VAL A 149 -0.78 8.69 -4.95
N HIS A 150 -1.62 8.42 -3.95
CA HIS A 150 -2.63 7.38 -4.01
C HIS A 150 -3.65 7.61 -5.14
N GLU A 151 -4.12 8.85 -5.31
CA GLU A 151 -5.01 9.24 -6.42
C GLU A 151 -4.35 8.99 -7.78
N ARG A 152 -3.06 9.36 -7.91
CA ARG A 152 -2.29 9.14 -9.13
C ARG A 152 -2.13 7.66 -9.46
N ILE A 153 -1.76 6.83 -8.47
CA ILE A 153 -1.67 5.36 -8.62
C ILE A 153 -3.03 4.79 -9.04
N SER A 154 -4.10 5.19 -8.35
CA SER A 154 -5.45 4.70 -8.63
C SER A 154 -5.89 5.01 -10.06
N THR A 155 -5.58 6.22 -10.53
CA THR A 155 -5.85 6.65 -11.91
C THR A 155 -5.10 5.77 -12.91
N ARG A 156 -3.80 5.52 -12.69
CA ARG A 156 -3.00 4.64 -13.57
C ARG A 156 -3.51 3.21 -13.60
N ILE A 157 -3.91 2.66 -12.44
CA ILE A 157 -4.52 1.33 -12.36
C ILE A 157 -5.82 1.29 -13.17
N ALA A 158 -6.68 2.30 -13.04
CA ALA A 158 -7.93 2.39 -13.78
C ALA A 158 -7.68 2.47 -15.30
N LEU A 159 -6.73 3.29 -15.75
CA LEU A 159 -6.33 3.39 -17.14
C LEU A 159 -5.84 2.04 -17.69
N ARG A 160 -4.94 1.37 -16.97
CA ARG A 160 -4.41 0.06 -17.38
C ARG A 160 -5.51 -1.00 -17.46
N LYS A 161 -6.46 -1.02 -16.52
CA LYS A 161 -7.63 -1.91 -16.56
C LYS A 161 -8.50 -1.63 -17.79
N ASN A 162 -8.75 -0.35 -18.09
CA ASN A 162 -9.53 0.04 -19.26
C ASN A 162 -8.83 -0.33 -20.57
N GLU A 163 -7.51 -0.18 -20.67
CA GLU A 163 -6.73 -0.61 -21.83
C GLU A 163 -6.80 -2.13 -22.05
N ILE A 164 -6.62 -2.91 -20.98
CA ILE A 164 -6.76 -4.37 -21.06
C ILE A 164 -8.16 -4.75 -21.53
N ARG A 165 -9.19 -4.11 -20.98
CA ARG A 165 -10.58 -4.35 -21.35
C ARG A 165 -10.84 -3.98 -22.82
N LYS A 166 -10.31 -2.84 -23.29
CA LYS A 166 -10.42 -2.42 -24.68
C LYS A 166 -9.76 -3.44 -25.62
N ARG A 167 -8.55 -3.91 -25.30
CA ARG A 167 -7.86 -4.95 -26.09
C ARG A 167 -8.66 -6.26 -26.12
N GLN A 168 -9.30 -6.63 -25.01
CA GLN A 168 -10.18 -7.81 -24.96
C GLN A 168 -11.42 -7.63 -25.85
N PHE A 169 -12.05 -6.46 -25.85
CA PHE A 169 -13.16 -6.15 -26.75
C PHE A 169 -12.74 -6.18 -28.23
N GLU A 170 -11.64 -5.51 -28.59
CA GLU A 170 -11.10 -5.54 -29.96
C GLU A 170 -10.76 -6.97 -30.42
N PHE A 171 -10.23 -7.80 -29.51
CA PHE A 171 -9.95 -9.20 -29.81
C PHE A 171 -11.24 -10.01 -30.00
N LEU A 172 -12.27 -9.77 -29.20
CA LEU A 172 -13.59 -10.38 -29.34
C LEU A 172 -14.25 -10.02 -30.67
N GLU A 173 -14.22 -8.75 -31.07
CA GLU A 173 -14.74 -8.30 -32.37
C GLU A 173 -14.05 -9.00 -33.54
N ARG A 174 -12.73 -9.19 -33.47
CA ARG A 174 -11.98 -9.94 -34.48
C ARG A 174 -12.40 -11.40 -34.54
N LEU A 175 -12.65 -12.04 -33.40
CA LEU A 175 -13.13 -13.42 -33.34
C LEU A 175 -14.54 -13.55 -33.92
N LEU A 176 -15.46 -12.64 -33.58
CA LEU A 176 -16.82 -12.60 -34.13
C LEU A 176 -16.81 -12.43 -35.65
N ALA A 177 -16.02 -11.49 -36.17
CA ALA A 177 -15.88 -11.29 -37.61
C ALA A 177 -15.21 -12.48 -38.32
N ALA A 178 -14.30 -13.19 -37.65
CA ALA A 178 -13.72 -14.43 -38.18
C ALA A 178 -14.77 -15.56 -38.23
N ARG A 179 -15.56 -15.69 -37.16
CA ARG A 179 -16.68 -16.65 -37.08
C ARG A 179 -17.70 -16.40 -38.19
N GLU A 180 -18.14 -15.16 -38.38
CA GLU A 180 -19.13 -14.79 -39.40
C GLU A 180 -18.65 -15.18 -40.81
N ARG A 181 -17.39 -14.86 -41.14
CA ARG A 181 -16.79 -15.26 -42.43
C ARG A 181 -16.76 -16.78 -42.62
N LYS A 182 -16.46 -17.54 -41.55
CA LYS A 182 -16.45 -19.01 -41.60
C LYS A 182 -17.84 -19.59 -41.75
N VAL A 183 -18.84 -19.03 -41.07
CA VAL A 183 -20.25 -19.41 -41.22
C VAL A 183 -20.74 -19.13 -42.65
N GLY A 184 -20.43 -17.96 -43.20
CA GLY A 184 -20.75 -17.64 -44.60
C GLY A 184 -20.11 -18.62 -45.59
N ALA A 185 -18.83 -18.96 -45.38
CA ALA A 185 -18.15 -19.97 -46.20
C ALA A 185 -18.78 -21.37 -46.05
N LEU A 186 -19.19 -21.75 -44.84
CA LEU A 186 -19.86 -23.03 -44.58
C LEU A 186 -21.18 -23.12 -45.35
N LEU A 187 -22.03 -22.08 -45.26
CA LEU A 187 -23.30 -22.01 -45.97
C LEU A 187 -23.11 -22.15 -47.48
N HIS A 188 -22.14 -21.42 -48.05
CA HIS A 188 -21.84 -21.50 -49.48
C HIS A 188 -21.34 -22.90 -49.90
N VAL A 189 -20.50 -23.56 -49.09
CA VAL A 189 -20.05 -24.94 -49.40
C VAL A 189 -21.22 -25.92 -49.29
N MET A 190 -22.10 -25.78 -48.30
CA MET A 190 -23.29 -26.62 -48.16
C MET A 190 -24.23 -26.47 -49.35
N GLU A 191 -24.45 -25.24 -49.84
CA GLU A 191 -25.24 -24.98 -51.05
C GLU A 191 -24.62 -25.65 -52.29
N ASN A 192 -23.30 -25.56 -52.46
CA ASN A 192 -22.61 -26.23 -53.56
C ASN A 192 -22.70 -27.75 -53.50
N VAL A 193 -22.60 -28.34 -52.31
CA VAL A 193 -22.80 -29.78 -52.10
C VAL A 193 -24.20 -30.18 -52.53
N GLU A 194 -25.23 -29.41 -52.16
CA GLU A 194 -26.60 -29.69 -52.52
C GLU A 194 -26.85 -29.54 -54.02
N ASN A 195 -26.32 -28.48 -54.64
CA ASN A 195 -26.36 -28.31 -56.10
C ASN A 195 -25.69 -29.48 -56.84
N ASN A 196 -24.55 -29.98 -56.33
CA ASN A 196 -23.89 -31.14 -56.91
C ASN A 196 -24.71 -32.43 -56.74
N ARG A 197 -25.43 -32.61 -55.61
CA ARG A 197 -26.37 -33.73 -55.43
C ARG A 197 -27.52 -33.69 -56.43
N MET A 198 -28.10 -32.52 -56.68
CA MET A 198 -29.15 -32.35 -57.69
C MET A 198 -28.62 -32.67 -59.09
N ARG A 199 -27.43 -32.17 -59.46
CA ARG A 199 -26.80 -32.44 -60.75
C ARG A 199 -26.40 -33.91 -60.92
N ARG A 200 -25.99 -34.57 -59.84
CA ARG A 200 -25.73 -36.01 -59.82
C ARG A 200 -27.00 -36.81 -60.12
N ALA A 201 -28.13 -36.42 -59.55
CA ALA A 201 -29.41 -37.11 -59.76
C ALA A 201 -29.88 -37.08 -61.22
N THR A 202 -29.54 -36.01 -61.96
CA THR A 202 -29.88 -35.84 -63.38
C THR A 202 -28.76 -36.22 -64.34
N ALA A 203 -27.64 -36.76 -63.83
CA ALA A 203 -26.49 -37.12 -64.64
C ALA A 203 -26.77 -38.34 -65.54
N TRP A 204 -26.44 -38.18 -66.82
CA TRP A 204 -26.73 -39.11 -67.92
C TRP A 204 -25.65 -40.19 -68.13
N SER A 205 -24.46 -40.03 -67.55
CA SER A 205 -23.38 -41.04 -67.63
C SER A 205 -22.75 -41.31 -66.27
N ASP A 206 -22.23 -42.54 -66.12
CA ASP A 206 -21.59 -42.96 -64.88
C ASP A 206 -20.27 -42.23 -64.61
N ASP A 207 -19.54 -41.80 -65.65
CA ASP A 207 -18.35 -40.94 -65.48
C ASP A 207 -18.73 -39.58 -64.88
N TYR A 208 -19.82 -38.98 -65.38
CA TYR A 208 -20.34 -37.73 -64.84
C TYR A 208 -20.81 -37.87 -63.39
N ARG A 209 -21.45 -39.00 -63.04
CA ARG A 209 -21.85 -39.29 -61.66
C ARG A 209 -20.66 -39.38 -60.72
N ARG A 210 -19.60 -40.10 -61.11
CA ARG A 210 -18.37 -40.23 -60.30
C ARG A 210 -17.69 -38.89 -60.01
N ARG A 211 -17.69 -37.95 -60.97
CA ARG A 211 -17.13 -36.60 -60.74
C ARG A 211 -17.93 -35.83 -59.70
N PHE A 212 -19.27 -35.88 -59.77
CA PHE A 212 -20.11 -35.25 -58.75
C PHE A 212 -19.97 -35.92 -57.38
N ASP A 213 -19.82 -37.25 -57.33
CA ASP A 213 -19.54 -37.98 -56.09
C ASP A 213 -18.24 -37.47 -55.43
N SER A 214 -17.15 -37.32 -56.20
CA SER A 214 -15.89 -36.74 -55.72
C SER A 214 -16.07 -35.32 -55.16
N TRP A 215 -16.76 -34.44 -55.89
CA TRP A 215 -16.97 -33.05 -55.44
C TRP A 215 -17.88 -32.95 -54.20
N ILE A 216 -18.86 -33.86 -54.08
CA ILE A 216 -19.71 -33.96 -52.89
C ILE A 216 -18.86 -34.41 -51.69
N GLU A 217 -18.02 -35.42 -51.85
CA GLU A 217 -17.12 -35.89 -50.78
C GLU A 217 -16.13 -34.81 -50.33
N GLU A 218 -15.49 -34.12 -51.28
CA GLU A 218 -14.61 -32.98 -51.00
C GLU A 218 -15.35 -31.85 -50.26
N GLY A 219 -16.56 -31.52 -50.72
CA GLY A 219 -17.42 -30.52 -50.09
C GLY A 219 -17.82 -30.90 -48.66
N LEU A 220 -18.19 -32.16 -48.42
CA LEU A 220 -18.51 -32.68 -47.09
C LEU A 220 -17.29 -32.71 -46.17
N SER A 221 -16.09 -33.00 -46.69
CA SER A 221 -14.85 -32.86 -45.92
C SER A 221 -14.65 -31.41 -45.48
N ARG A 222 -14.78 -30.47 -46.42
CA ARG A 222 -14.62 -29.04 -46.14
C ARG A 222 -15.68 -28.50 -45.19
N VAL A 223 -16.91 -29.02 -45.23
CA VAL A 223 -17.97 -28.73 -44.24
C VAL A 223 -17.51 -29.12 -42.84
N ARG A 224 -16.96 -30.33 -42.65
CA ARG A 224 -16.45 -30.78 -41.35
C ARG A 224 -15.33 -29.90 -40.83
N ASP A 225 -14.37 -29.55 -41.69
CA ASP A 225 -13.24 -28.68 -41.33
C ASP A 225 -13.72 -27.28 -40.90
N LEU A 226 -14.70 -26.71 -41.62
CA LEU A 226 -15.28 -25.41 -41.28
C LEU A 226 -16.08 -25.48 -39.98
N GLN A 227 -16.85 -26.54 -39.74
CA GLN A 227 -17.59 -26.74 -38.49
C GLN A 227 -16.64 -26.83 -37.30
N GLN A 228 -15.54 -27.59 -37.41
CA GLN A 228 -14.53 -27.68 -36.35
C GLN A 228 -13.89 -26.31 -36.10
N SER A 229 -13.48 -25.61 -37.16
CA SER A 229 -12.90 -24.27 -37.03
C SER A 229 -13.86 -23.25 -36.39
N ILE A 230 -15.17 -23.36 -36.62
CA ILE A 230 -16.18 -22.52 -35.96
C ILE A 230 -16.28 -22.87 -34.48
N ALA A 231 -16.33 -24.16 -34.13
CA ALA A 231 -16.38 -24.61 -32.74
C ALA A 231 -15.16 -24.11 -31.94
N ASP A 232 -13.96 -24.16 -32.52
CA ASP A 232 -12.73 -23.65 -31.89
C ASP A 232 -12.79 -22.12 -31.67
N ILE A 233 -13.41 -21.37 -32.59
CA ILE A 233 -13.60 -19.93 -32.45
C ILE A 233 -14.65 -19.65 -31.35
N ASP A 234 -15.73 -20.40 -31.30
CA ASP A 234 -16.80 -20.26 -30.29
C ASP A 234 -16.27 -20.52 -28.88
N GLN A 235 -15.38 -21.50 -28.72
CA GLN A 235 -14.68 -21.71 -27.45
C GLN A 235 -13.85 -20.47 -27.04
N LYS A 236 -13.05 -19.92 -27.96
CA LYS A 236 -12.24 -18.73 -27.70
C LYS A 236 -13.09 -17.50 -27.37
N ILE A 237 -14.23 -17.33 -28.04
CA ILE A 237 -15.21 -16.28 -27.73
C ILE A 237 -15.69 -16.45 -26.29
N SER A 238 -16.12 -17.64 -25.90
CA SER A 238 -16.61 -17.92 -24.54
C SER A 238 -15.56 -17.62 -23.48
N GLU A 239 -14.29 -17.99 -23.71
CA GLU A 239 -13.17 -17.70 -22.80
C GLU A 239 -12.94 -16.19 -22.63
N VAL A 240 -13.02 -15.41 -23.71
CA VAL A 240 -12.83 -13.95 -23.66
C VAL A 240 -14.02 -13.26 -23.00
N GLU A 241 -15.25 -13.68 -23.32
CA GLU A 241 -16.46 -13.17 -22.67
C GLU A 241 -16.46 -13.46 -21.16
N GLY A 242 -15.99 -14.65 -20.75
CA GLY A 242 -15.81 -14.99 -19.34
C GLY A 242 -14.88 -14.00 -18.63
N LYS A 243 -13.75 -13.65 -19.24
CA LYS A 243 -12.79 -12.66 -18.71
C LYS A 243 -13.32 -11.23 -18.67
N LEU A 244 -14.27 -10.88 -19.55
CA LEU A 244 -14.91 -9.55 -19.58
C LEU A 244 -16.02 -9.39 -18.53
N LYS A 245 -16.59 -10.50 -18.07
CA LYS A 245 -17.65 -10.55 -17.04
C LYS A 245 -17.10 -10.62 -15.61
N SER A 246 -15.86 -11.10 -15.43
CA SER A 246 -15.12 -11.12 -14.15
C SER A 246 -14.46 -9.79 -13.83
#